data_AF-A0A537YUK1-F1
#
_entry.id   AF-A0A537YUK1-F1
#
_cell.length_a   1.000
_cell.length_b   1.000
_cell.length_c   1.000
_cell.angle_alpha   90.00
_cell.angle_beta   90.00
_cell.angle_gamma   90.00
#
_symmetry.space_group_name_H-M   'P 1'
#
loop_
_entity.id
_entity.type
_entity.pdbx_description
1 polymer ?
#
loop_
_entity_poly.entity_id
_entity_poly.type
_entity_poly.pdbx_seq_one_letter_code
_entity_poly.pdbx_strand_id
1 'polypeptide(L)'
;MRPYEVMIIFDADLEEETIRGAVDRYLQLIQSKGAEPGYVDYWGKRRFAYRLAHRWEGYYVVLQAKAEPAAMEELHRVLSLADEVIRHKVLRIPAEVYGPPKTASTPAEGLADATPGRGGRVFNERSEHGR
;
A
#
# COMPACT_ATOMS: atom_id res chain seq x y z
N MET A 1 -17.01 19.52 -2.58
CA MET A 1 -16.31 18.22 -2.56
C MET A 1 -14.82 18.42 -2.51
N ARG A 2 -14.13 17.65 -1.65
CA ARG A 2 -12.68 17.70 -1.45
C ARG A 2 -12.04 16.42 -2.00
N PRO A 3 -10.83 16.48 -2.57
CA PRO A 3 -10.13 15.29 -3.01
C PRO A 3 -9.54 14.53 -1.82
N TYR A 4 -9.77 13.23 -1.81
CA TYR A 4 -9.24 12.28 -0.84
C TYR A 4 -8.52 11.14 -1.55
N GLU A 5 -7.55 10.58 -0.86
CA GLU A 5 -6.91 9.32 -1.18
C GLU A 5 -7.15 8.35 -0.02
N VAL A 6 -7.57 7.14 -0.35
CA VAL A 6 -7.82 6.08 0.62
C VAL A 6 -6.95 4.89 0.23
N MET A 7 -6.04 4.55 1.12
CA MET A 7 -5.26 3.33 1.02
C MET A 7 -5.94 2.25 1.87
N ILE A 8 -6.19 1.09 1.28
CA ILE A 8 -6.80 -0.07 1.91
C ILE A 8 -5.83 -1.25 1.77
N ILE A 9 -5.60 -1.95 2.88
CA ILE A 9 -4.82 -3.17 2.95
C ILE A 9 -5.79 -4.30 3.30
N PHE A 10 -6.03 -5.19 2.33
CA PHE A 10 -6.83 -6.38 2.51
C PHE A 10 -5.99 -7.58 2.96
N ASP A 11 -6.65 -8.59 3.51
CA ASP A 11 -6.00 -9.89 3.76
C ASP A 11 -5.46 -10.49 2.45
N ALA A 12 -4.19 -10.92 2.47
CA ALA A 12 -3.52 -11.50 1.32
C ALA A 12 -4.04 -12.88 0.95
N ASP A 13 -4.77 -13.55 1.85
CA ASP A 13 -5.40 -14.86 1.59
C ASP A 13 -6.65 -14.72 0.72
N LEU A 14 -7.19 -13.50 0.56
CA LEU A 14 -8.36 -13.27 -0.29
C LEU A 14 -8.00 -13.32 -1.77
N GLU A 15 -8.91 -13.89 -2.57
CA GLU A 15 -8.82 -13.87 -4.02
C GLU A 15 -9.01 -12.45 -4.55
N GLU A 16 -8.30 -12.11 -5.64
CA GLU A 16 -8.33 -10.76 -6.21
C GLU A 16 -9.75 -10.33 -6.62
N GLU A 17 -10.56 -11.26 -7.11
CA GLU A 17 -11.97 -11.00 -7.46
C GLU A 17 -12.81 -10.60 -6.24
N THR A 18 -12.56 -11.21 -5.09
CA THR A 18 -13.24 -10.86 -3.83
C THR A 18 -12.86 -9.45 -3.39
N ILE A 19 -11.58 -9.10 -3.55
CA ILE A 19 -11.06 -7.76 -3.25
C ILE A 19 -11.70 -6.72 -4.17
N ARG A 20 -11.75 -6.97 -5.49
CA ARG A 20 -12.42 -6.07 -6.45
C ARG A 20 -13.89 -5.87 -6.10
N GLY A 21 -14.61 -6.95 -5.81
CA GLY A 21 -16.00 -6.86 -5.35
C GLY A 21 -16.17 -6.06 -4.06
N ALA A 22 -15.25 -6.16 -3.10
CA ALA A 22 -15.27 -5.33 -1.89
C ALA A 22 -15.03 -3.84 -2.21
N VAL A 23 -14.04 -3.54 -3.05
CA VAL A 23 -13.75 -2.18 -3.50
C VAL A 23 -14.97 -1.57 -4.20
N ASP A 24 -15.62 -2.30 -5.11
CA ASP A 24 -16.81 -1.84 -5.80
C ASP A 24 -17.97 -1.53 -4.84
N ARG A 25 -18.20 -2.37 -3.82
CA ARG A 25 -19.18 -2.08 -2.76
C ARG A 25 -18.86 -0.77 -2.04
N TYR A 26 -17.60 -0.52 -1.70
CA TYR A 26 -17.19 0.72 -1.04
C TYR A 26 -17.32 1.95 -1.96
N LEU A 27 -17.02 1.80 -3.25
CA LEU A 27 -17.24 2.85 -4.23
C LEU A 27 -18.73 3.19 -4.39
N GLN A 28 -19.60 2.18 -4.43
CA GLN A 28 -21.05 2.38 -4.46
C GLN A 28 -21.57 3.08 -3.20
N LEU A 29 -21.05 2.71 -2.03
CA LEU A 29 -21.39 3.35 -0.75
C LEU A 29 -21.10 4.86 -0.80
N ILE A 30 -19.90 5.26 -1.21
CA ILE A 30 -19.56 6.70 -1.27
C ILE A 30 -20.32 7.43 -2.38
N GLN A 31 -20.58 6.77 -3.52
CA GLN A 31 -21.39 7.34 -4.61
C GLN A 31 -22.81 7.62 -4.16
N SER A 32 -23.42 6.73 -3.37
CA SER A 32 -24.77 6.94 -2.81
C SER A 32 -24.86 8.18 -1.91
N LYS A 33 -23.71 8.67 -1.40
CA LYS A 33 -23.59 9.88 -0.59
C LYS A 33 -23.11 11.10 -1.39
N GLY A 34 -23.13 11.02 -2.72
CA GLY A 34 -22.75 12.13 -3.60
C GLY A 34 -21.23 12.31 -3.79
N ALA A 35 -20.43 11.29 -3.50
CA ALA A 35 -19.01 11.29 -3.87
C ALA A 35 -18.83 10.95 -5.35
N GLU A 36 -17.82 11.56 -5.97
CA GLU A 36 -17.34 11.25 -7.32
C GLU A 36 -16.12 10.30 -7.20
N PRO A 37 -16.24 9.04 -7.65
CA PRO A 37 -15.10 8.13 -7.70
C PRO A 37 -14.04 8.66 -8.66
N GLY A 38 -12.78 8.56 -8.24
CA GLY A 38 -11.64 8.90 -9.07
C GLY A 38 -10.90 7.64 -9.54
N TYR A 39 -9.58 7.75 -9.56
CA TYR A 39 -8.69 6.68 -9.95
C TYR A 39 -8.61 5.58 -8.89
N VAL A 40 -8.54 4.32 -9.32
CA VAL A 40 -8.33 3.15 -8.46
C VAL A 40 -7.12 2.39 -8.98
N ASP A 41 -6.18 2.11 -8.09
CA ASP A 41 -4.93 1.41 -8.36
C ASP A 41 -4.83 0.15 -7.49
N TYR A 42 -4.60 -0.99 -8.14
CA TYR A 42 -4.46 -2.28 -7.50
C TYR A 42 -2.98 -2.66 -7.50
N TRP A 43 -2.32 -2.50 -6.36
CA TRP A 43 -0.88 -2.75 -6.22
C TRP A 43 -0.52 -4.23 -6.05
N GLY A 44 -1.51 -5.08 -5.79
CA GLY A 44 -1.28 -6.50 -5.54
C GLY A 44 -0.79 -6.80 -4.12
N LYS A 45 -0.31 -8.04 -3.95
CA LYS A 45 0.24 -8.53 -2.67
C LYS A 45 1.63 -7.96 -2.44
N ARG A 46 1.87 -7.40 -1.25
CA ARG A 46 3.18 -6.85 -0.85
C ARG A 46 3.49 -7.24 0.59
N ARG A 47 4.77 -7.54 0.87
CA ARG A 47 5.25 -7.88 2.21
C ARG A 47 5.39 -6.64 3.09
N PHE A 48 4.96 -6.77 4.34
CA PHE A 48 5.16 -5.75 5.38
C PHE A 48 6.57 -5.84 5.97
N ALA A 49 7.06 -4.72 6.52
CA ALA A 49 8.33 -4.69 7.24
C ALA A 49 8.27 -5.38 8.62
N TYR A 50 7.08 -5.47 9.20
CA TYR A 50 6.80 -6.13 10.47
C TYR A 50 5.43 -6.80 10.42
N ARG A 51 5.17 -7.70 11.36
CA ARG A 51 3.90 -8.42 11.43
C ARG A 51 2.74 -7.49 11.79
N LEU A 52 1.73 -7.40 10.94
CA LEU A 52 0.53 -6.58 11.14
C LEU A 52 -0.69 -7.50 11.22
N ALA A 53 -1.50 -7.40 12.28
CA ALA A 53 -2.66 -8.28 12.51
C ALA A 53 -2.33 -9.78 12.30
N HIS A 54 -1.17 -10.22 12.80
CA HIS A 54 -0.65 -11.58 12.62
C HIS A 54 -0.29 -11.99 11.18
N ARG A 55 -0.30 -11.09 10.20
CA ARG A 55 0.09 -11.30 8.80
C ARG A 55 1.45 -10.68 8.45
N TRP A 56 2.12 -11.22 7.44
CA TRP A 56 3.41 -10.73 6.92
C TRP A 56 3.29 -9.99 5.58
N GLU A 57 2.13 -10.08 4.96
CA GLU A 57 1.81 -9.47 3.67
C GLU A 57 0.33 -9.10 3.63
N GLY A 58 -0.01 -8.22 2.71
CA GLY A 58 -1.37 -7.77 2.45
C GLY A 58 -1.54 -7.34 1.00
N TYR A 59 -2.78 -7.29 0.56
CA TYR A 59 -3.11 -6.79 -0.77
C TYR A 59 -3.42 -5.30 -0.70
N TYR A 60 -2.66 -4.49 -1.44
CA TYR A 60 -2.78 -3.04 -1.41
C TYR A 60 -3.70 -2.53 -2.52
N VAL A 61 -4.66 -1.70 -2.13
CA VAL A 61 -5.51 -0.93 -3.05
C VAL A 61 -5.45 0.53 -2.65
N VAL A 62 -5.22 1.41 -3.62
CA VAL A 62 -5.29 2.85 -3.44
C VAL A 62 -6.41 3.37 -4.31
N LEU A 63 -7.33 4.11 -3.72
CA LEU A 63 -8.40 4.77 -4.46
C LEU A 63 -8.42 6.26 -4.16
N GLN A 64 -8.77 7.04 -5.16
CA GLN A 64 -9.02 8.46 -5.03
C GLN A 64 -10.50 8.73 -5.23
N ALA A 65 -11.02 9.73 -4.53
CA ALA A 65 -12.39 10.18 -4.71
C ALA A 65 -12.52 11.65 -4.32
N LYS A 66 -13.42 12.38 -4.99
CA LYS A 66 -13.88 13.68 -4.51
C LYS A 66 -15.16 13.46 -3.72
N ALA A 67 -15.17 13.87 -2.45
CA ALA A 67 -16.32 13.63 -1.60
C ALA A 67 -16.53 14.77 -0.61
N GLU A 68 -17.72 14.83 -0.03
CA GLU A 68 -17.94 15.59 1.20
C GLU A 68 -17.38 14.82 2.42
N PRO A 69 -16.93 15.52 3.48
CA PRO A 69 -16.36 14.88 4.67
C PRO A 69 -17.22 13.77 5.26
N ALA A 70 -18.55 13.95 5.30
CA ALA A 70 -19.50 12.97 5.83
C ALA A 70 -19.49 11.63 5.06
N ALA A 71 -19.25 11.65 3.74
CA ALA A 71 -19.14 10.42 2.96
C ALA A 71 -17.85 9.66 3.27
N MET A 72 -16.76 10.37 3.52
CA MET A 72 -15.48 9.78 3.91
C MET A 72 -15.47 9.26 5.35
N GLU A 73 -16.18 9.94 6.27
CA GLU A 73 -16.39 9.46 7.63
C GLU A 73 -17.17 8.13 7.65
N GLU A 74 -18.21 8.01 6.82
CA GLU A 74 -18.93 6.74 6.68
C GLU A 74 -18.03 5.64 6.10
N LEU A 75 -17.28 5.95 5.03
CA LEU A 75 -16.34 4.99 4.46
C LEU A 75 -15.32 4.52 5.51
N HIS A 76 -14.76 5.45 6.28
CA HIS A 76 -13.85 5.13 7.39
C HIS A 76 -14.50 4.20 8.43
N ARG A 77 -15.77 4.47 8.79
CA ARG A 77 -16.52 3.63 9.73
C ARG A 77 -16.72 2.22 9.19
N VAL A 78 -17.18 2.08 7.94
CA VAL A 78 -17.41 0.77 7.31
C VAL A 78 -16.10 -0.01 7.16
N LEU A 79 -15.02 0.64 6.72
CA LEU A 79 -13.70 0.00 6.60
C LEU A 79 -13.16 -0.46 7.97
N SER A 80 -13.41 0.29 9.04
CA SER A 80 -12.99 -0.11 10.39
C SER A 80 -13.75 -1.32 10.97
N LEU A 81 -14.90 -1.67 10.38
CA LEU A 81 -15.75 -2.80 10.77
C LEU A 81 -15.61 -4.00 9.84
N ALA A 82 -14.89 -3.85 8.73
CA ALA A 82 -14.74 -4.89 7.73
C ALA A 82 -13.62 -5.85 8.13
N ASP A 83 -13.97 -7.11 8.39
CA ASP A 83 -12.99 -8.15 8.80
C ASP A 83 -11.98 -8.45 7.69
N GLU A 84 -12.35 -8.23 6.42
CA GLU A 84 -11.46 -8.37 5.27
C GLU A 84 -10.36 -7.29 5.19
N VAL A 85 -10.48 -6.20 5.95
CA VAL A 85 -9.56 -5.06 5.96
C VAL A 85 -8.59 -5.15 7.14
N ILE A 86 -7.30 -5.33 6.85
CA ILE A 86 -6.25 -5.33 7.87
C ILE A 86 -5.99 -3.90 8.38
N ARG A 87 -5.96 -2.94 7.45
CA ARG A 87 -5.68 -1.54 7.77
C ARG A 87 -6.16 -0.64 6.63
N HIS A 88 -6.67 0.53 6.99
CA HIS A 88 -6.96 1.60 6.05
C HIS A 88 -6.34 2.92 6.51
N LYS A 89 -6.16 3.84 5.56
CA LYS A 89 -5.77 5.22 5.83
C LYS A 89 -6.50 6.14 4.88
N VAL A 90 -7.26 7.07 5.43
CA VAL A 90 -7.93 8.14 4.68
C VAL A 90 -7.06 9.39 4.78
N LEU A 91 -6.70 9.96 3.64
CA LEU A 91 -5.88 11.16 3.51
C LEU A 91 -6.64 12.21 2.70
N ARG A 92 -6.68 13.44 3.21
CA ARG A 92 -7.07 14.59 2.40
C ARG A 92 -5.85 15.04 1.60
N ILE A 93 -5.98 15.09 0.28
CA ILE A 93 -4.89 15.50 -0.61
C ILE A 93 -5.14 16.90 -1.18
N PRO A 94 -4.11 17.62 -1.64
CA PRO A 94 -4.27 18.84 -2.44
C PRO A 94 -4.88 18.52 -3.83
N ALA A 95 -5.56 19.50 -4.43
CA ALA A 95 -6.18 19.32 -5.75
C ALA A 95 -5.18 19.03 -6.87
N GLU A 96 -3.92 19.48 -6.72
CA GLU A 96 -2.83 19.25 -7.69
C GLU A 96 -2.40 17.78 -7.79
N VAL A 97 -2.60 17.01 -6.72
CA VAL A 97 -2.24 15.59 -6.61
C VAL A 97 -3.38 14.69 -7.09
N TYR A 98 -4.62 15.20 -7.11
CA TYR A 98 -5.78 14.43 -7.55
C TYR A 98 -5.72 14.07 -9.03
N GLY A 99 -5.96 12.80 -9.34
CA GLY A 99 -5.84 12.21 -10.66
C GLY A 99 -4.87 11.01 -10.67
N PRO A 100 -4.82 10.26 -11.77
CA PRO A 100 -3.87 9.17 -11.91
C PRO A 100 -2.44 9.67 -11.64
N PRO A 101 -1.60 8.89 -10.94
CA PRO A 101 -0.26 9.31 -10.57
C PRO A 101 0.53 9.68 -11.83
N LYS A 102 1.05 10.92 -11.87
CA LYS A 102 1.79 11.45 -13.03
C LYS A 102 3.17 10.80 -13.23
N THR A 103 3.63 10.04 -12.24
CA THR A 103 4.83 9.21 -12.30
C THR A 103 4.36 7.79 -12.02
N ALA A 104 4.34 6.96 -13.07
CA ALA A 104 3.90 5.59 -12.98
C ALA A 104 4.66 4.86 -11.85
N SER A 105 3.90 4.03 -11.13
CA SER A 105 4.37 3.04 -10.18
C SER A 105 5.62 2.33 -10.70
N THR A 106 6.79 2.74 -10.21
CA THR A 106 7.96 1.88 -10.28
C THR A 106 7.63 0.70 -9.37
N PRO A 107 7.61 -0.54 -9.89
CA PRO A 107 7.45 -1.72 -9.06
C PRO A 107 8.48 -1.65 -7.93
N ALA A 108 8.11 -2.09 -6.73
CA ALA A 108 9.10 -2.38 -5.71
C ALA A 108 9.90 -3.61 -6.15
N GLU A 109 10.77 -3.43 -7.14
CA GLU A 109 11.83 -4.34 -7.48
C GLU A 109 12.93 -4.19 -6.44
N GLY A 110 13.16 -5.28 -5.70
CA GLY A 110 14.45 -5.56 -5.08
C GLY A 110 14.74 -4.85 -3.77
N LEU A 111 14.01 -5.17 -2.69
CA LEU A 111 14.68 -5.29 -1.39
C LEU A 111 15.36 -6.68 -1.34
N ALA A 112 16.34 -6.86 -2.24
CA ALA A 112 17.25 -7.97 -2.20
C ALA A 112 18.20 -7.75 -1.02
N ASP A 113 18.14 -8.67 -0.07
CA ASP A 113 19.17 -9.10 0.86
C ASP A 113 20.54 -8.43 0.67
N ALA A 114 20.73 -7.27 1.31
CA ALA A 114 22.05 -6.72 1.56
C ALA A 114 22.57 -7.30 2.88
N THR A 115 23.02 -8.56 2.84
CA THR A 115 23.94 -9.08 3.86
C THR A 115 25.24 -8.28 3.75
N PRO A 116 25.66 -7.50 4.76
CA PRO A 116 26.93 -6.80 4.68
C PRO A 116 28.06 -7.82 4.76
N GLY A 117 28.78 -7.96 3.65
CA GLY A 117 30.00 -8.76 3.53
C GLY A 117 30.95 -8.42 4.67
N ARG A 118 31.29 -9.44 5.45
CA ARG A 118 32.28 -9.37 6.52
C ARG A 118 33.63 -9.05 5.88
N GLY A 119 34.08 -7.82 6.08
CA GLY A 119 35.25 -7.23 5.46
C GLY A 119 36.53 -8.06 5.62
N GLY A 120 37.29 -8.10 4.53
CA GLY A 120 38.66 -8.59 4.50
C GLY A 120 39.54 -7.76 5.43
N ARG A 121 40.26 -8.44 6.32
CA ARG A 121 41.50 -7.92 6.90
C ARG A 121 42.65 -8.39 6.02
N VAL A 122 43.12 -7.46 5.20
CA VAL A 122 44.44 -7.52 4.58
C VAL A 122 45.45 -7.23 5.70
N PHE A 123 46.28 -8.21 6.05
CA PHE A 123 47.51 -7.94 6.81
C PHE A 123 48.68 -8.54 6.02
N ASN A 124 49.42 -7.64 5.40
CA ASN A 124 50.65 -7.86 4.68
C ASN A 124 51.80 -7.78 5.70
N GLU A 125 52.68 -8.77 5.77
CA GLU A 125 54.08 -8.54 6.16
C GLU A 125 54.99 -9.70 5.72
N ARG A 126 55.89 -9.36 4.77
CA ARG A 126 57.34 -9.63 4.72
C ARG A 126 57.81 -11.07 5.01
N SER A 127 58.28 -11.76 3.97
CA SER A 127 59.70 -11.80 3.56
C SER A 127 60.53 -12.77 4.41
N GLU A 128 61.15 -13.73 3.71
CA GLU A 128 62.56 -14.13 3.82
C GLU A 128 62.86 -15.64 4.01
N HIS A 129 63.76 -16.12 3.14
CA HIS A 129 64.59 -17.33 3.18
C HIS A 129 63.89 -18.68 2.89
N GLY A 130 64.39 -19.55 2.01
CA GLY A 130 65.73 -19.71 1.49
C GLY A 130 66.15 -21.17 1.69
N ARG A 131 66.47 -21.84 0.57
CA ARG A 131 66.95 -23.23 0.38
C ARG A 131 65.89 -24.26 -0.02
#